data_AF-A0A418R858-F1
#
_entry.id   AF-A0A418R858-F1
#
_cell.length_a   1.000
_cell.length_b   1.000
_cell.length_c   1.000
_cell.angle_alpha   90.00
_cell.angle_beta   90.00
_cell.angle_gamma   90.00
#
_symmetry.space_group_name_H-M   'P 1'
#
loop_
_entity.id
_entity.type
_entity.pdbx_description
1 polymer ?
#
loop_
_entity_poly.entity_id
_entity_poly.type
_entity_poly.pdbx_seq_one_letter_code
_entity_poly.pdbx_strand_id
1 'polypeptide(L)'
;MLTPALLPASEEQQVLLFLDDNPVPFARYAPPVKIDLDTTRLVDGPHSLRVVARSSSGVEGVQNIAFIVRNGPAITVLGLQNDDIVSDVVPLTVTAYGSERTDSFVIKASETPQIIPAWVWATLLAFIGWGAYYLITSLVMPVPAT
;
A
#
# COMPACT_ATOMS: atom_id res chain seq x y z
N MET A 1 16.90 -4.66 43.75
CA MET A 1 16.40 -4.52 42.37
C MET A 1 15.75 -3.14 42.28
N LEU A 2 16.39 -2.19 41.60
CA LEU A 2 15.93 -0.81 41.53
C LEU A 2 15.02 -0.67 40.32
N THR A 3 13.73 -0.50 40.57
CA THR A 3 12.73 -0.09 39.58
C THR A 3 13.17 1.24 38.97
N PRO A 4 13.30 1.37 37.64
CA PRO A 4 13.56 2.67 37.05
C PRO A 4 12.33 3.55 37.28
N ALA A 5 12.51 4.62 38.06
CA ALA A 5 11.49 5.65 38.23
C ALA A 5 11.19 6.25 36.85
N LEU A 6 9.94 6.12 36.42
CA LEU A 6 9.40 6.89 35.31
C LEU A 6 9.47 8.36 35.75
N LEU A 7 10.44 9.12 35.22
CA LEU A 7 10.48 10.56 35.42
C LEU A 7 9.15 11.12 34.88
N PRO A 8 8.38 11.89 35.67
CA PRO A 8 7.20 12.54 35.13
C PRO A 8 7.67 13.47 34.02
N ALA A 9 7.09 13.32 32.82
CA ALA A 9 7.22 14.33 31.78
C ALA A 9 6.80 15.66 32.42
N SER A 10 7.73 16.61 32.55
CA SER A 10 7.37 17.90 33.15
C SER A 10 6.33 18.54 32.23
N GLU A 11 5.21 18.98 32.80
CA GLU A 11 4.13 19.64 32.07
C GLU A 11 4.56 20.96 31.40
N GLU A 12 5.84 21.34 31.51
CA GLU A 12 6.36 22.64 31.12
C GLU A 12 7.04 22.65 29.74
N GLN A 13 7.45 21.48 29.21
CA GLN A 13 8.10 21.40 27.90
C GLN A 13 7.19 20.75 26.86
N GLN A 14 6.76 21.55 25.87
CA GLN A 14 5.87 21.08 24.80
C GLN A 14 6.36 21.56 23.43
N VAL A 15 6.20 20.71 22.43
CA VAL A 15 6.41 21.03 21.02
C VAL A 15 5.06 20.99 20.32
N LEU A 16 4.68 22.11 19.72
CA LEU A 16 3.47 22.29 18.92
C LEU A 16 3.86 22.33 17.44
N LEU A 17 3.20 21.53 16.61
CA LEU A 17 3.46 21.51 15.18
C LEU A 17 2.25 22.02 14.41
N PHE A 18 2.50 22.97 13.53
CA PHE A 18 1.51 23.61 12.66
C PHE A 18 1.88 23.33 11.22
N LEU A 19 0.89 22.99 10.42
CA LEU A 19 1.03 22.73 9.00
C LEU A 19 0.32 23.85 8.24
N ASP A 20 1.06 24.51 7.36
CA ASP A 20 0.64 25.67 6.59
C ASP A 20 0.12 26.80 7.48
N ASP A 21 -0.88 27.54 6.98
CA ASP A 21 -1.54 28.64 7.70
C ASP A 21 -2.60 28.14 8.71
N ASN A 22 -2.63 26.84 9.03
CA ASN A 22 -3.59 26.31 9.98
C ASN A 22 -3.31 26.84 11.40
N PRO A 23 -4.27 27.53 12.05
CA PRO A 23 -4.10 28.05 13.40
C PRO A 23 -4.11 26.95 14.47
N VAL A 24 -4.57 25.74 14.12
CA VAL A 24 -4.63 24.60 15.05
C VAL A 24 -3.39 23.73 14.86
N PRO A 25 -2.63 23.42 15.94
CA PRO A 25 -1.53 22.49 15.84
C PRO A 25 -2.08 21.08 15.57
N PHE A 26 -1.54 20.39 14.57
CA PHE A 26 -1.96 19.03 14.26
C PHE A 26 -1.41 18.01 15.27
N ALA A 27 -0.33 18.37 15.98
CA ALA A 27 0.24 17.51 16.99
C ALA A 27 0.92 18.30 18.13
N ARG A 28 0.92 17.67 19.32
CA ARG A 28 1.54 18.19 20.55
C ARG A 28 2.35 17.07 21.20
N TYR A 29 3.62 17.33 21.50
CA TYR A 29 4.53 16.32 22.04
C TYR A 29 5.44 16.88 23.13
N ALA A 30 5.92 16.01 24.02
CA ALA A 30 7.01 16.31 24.93
C ALA A 30 8.37 16.03 24.24
N PRO A 31 9.37 16.92 24.34
CA PRO A 31 10.70 16.65 23.80
C PRO A 31 11.45 15.53 24.56
N PRO A 32 12.39 14.81 23.92
CA PRO A 32 12.65 14.73 22.48
C PRO A 32 11.65 13.80 21.79
N VAL A 33 11.14 14.19 20.61
CA VAL A 33 10.16 13.40 19.85
C VAL A 33 10.63 13.13 18.43
N LYS A 34 10.39 11.91 17.94
CA LYS A 34 10.49 11.56 16.52
C LYS A 34 9.08 11.40 15.98
N ILE A 35 8.78 12.09 14.89
CA ILE A 35 7.46 12.09 14.25
C ILE A 35 7.61 11.73 12.78
N ASP A 36 6.62 11.00 12.26
CA ASP A 36 6.50 10.73 10.84
C ASP A 36 5.39 11.63 10.28
N LEU A 37 5.73 12.50 9.34
CA LEU A 37 4.77 13.38 8.66
C LEU A 37 4.19 12.64 7.45
N ASP A 38 2.93 12.21 7.56
CA ASP A 38 2.20 11.63 6.43
C ASP A 38 1.78 12.73 5.45
N THR A 39 2.50 12.83 4.33
CA THR A 39 2.22 13.82 3.30
C THR A 39 1.20 13.35 2.28
N THR A 40 0.71 12.10 2.32
CA THR A 40 -0.15 11.52 1.26
C THR A 40 -1.50 12.22 1.08
N ARG A 41 -1.96 12.94 2.11
CA ARG A 41 -3.23 13.68 2.12
C ARG A 41 -3.05 15.16 1.87
N LEU A 42 -1.82 15.64 1.74
CA LEU A 42 -1.52 17.01 1.37
C LEU A 42 -1.72 17.19 -0.13
N VAL A 43 -2.16 18.38 -0.51
CA VAL A 43 -2.23 18.78 -1.92
C VAL A 43 -0.83 18.94 -2.49
N ASP A 44 -0.72 18.86 -3.81
CA ASP A 44 0.55 19.16 -4.46
C ASP A 44 0.84 20.66 -4.41
N GLY A 45 2.08 21.01 -4.09
CA GLY A 45 2.51 22.40 -4.04
C GLY A 45 3.44 22.75 -2.89
N PRO A 46 3.72 24.05 -2.71
CA PRO A 46 4.52 24.55 -1.59
C PRO A 46 3.72 24.48 -0.29
N HIS A 47 4.38 23.98 0.76
CA HIS A 47 3.86 23.85 2.11
C HIS A 47 4.86 24.39 3.12
N SER A 48 4.37 24.69 4.33
CA SER A 48 5.24 25.14 5.42
C SER A 48 4.94 24.40 6.73
N LEU A 49 5.99 23.96 7.42
CA LEU A 49 5.89 23.36 8.74
C LEU A 49 6.40 24.39 9.75
N ARG A 50 5.52 24.87 10.63
CA ARG A 50 5.89 25.74 11.75
C ARG A 50 5.94 24.92 13.04
N VAL A 51 7.11 24.90 13.66
CA VAL A 51 7.36 24.20 14.92
C VAL A 51 7.51 25.26 16.02
N VAL A 52 6.69 25.17 17.06
CA VAL A 52 6.74 26.04 18.24
C VAL A 52 7.10 25.19 19.44
N ALA A 53 8.30 25.36 19.98
CA ALA A 53 8.75 24.68 21.18
C ALA A 53 8.66 25.63 22.37
N ARG A 54 8.01 25.19 23.45
CA ARG A 54 7.97 25.91 24.73
C ARG A 54 8.94 25.25 25.70
N SER A 55 9.86 26.03 26.27
CA SER A 55 10.79 25.58 27.30
C SER A 55 10.15 25.58 28.68
N SER A 56 10.79 24.90 29.65
CA SER A 56 10.39 24.96 31.06
C SER A 56 10.49 26.36 31.67
N SER A 57 11.27 27.26 31.07
CA SER A 57 11.36 28.67 31.45
C SER A 57 10.26 29.55 30.83
N GLY A 58 9.32 28.97 30.09
CA GLY A 58 8.22 29.69 29.43
C GLY A 58 8.62 30.43 28.15
N VAL A 59 9.84 30.21 27.66
CA VAL A 59 10.33 30.81 26.41
C VAL A 59 9.85 29.96 25.24
N GLU A 60 9.32 30.63 24.21
CA GLU A 60 8.88 29.98 22.98
C GLU A 60 9.91 30.17 21.87
N GLY A 61 10.37 29.07 21.29
CA GLY A 61 11.17 29.05 20.07
C GLY A 61 10.29 28.69 18.89
N VAL A 62 10.35 29.47 17.80
CA VAL A 62 9.57 29.24 16.58
C VAL A 62 10.54 28.94 15.43
N GLN A 63 10.28 27.87 14.69
CA GLN A 63 11.03 27.52 13.49
C GLN A 63 10.07 27.18 12.34
N ASN A 64 10.27 27.83 11.20
CA ASN A 64 9.50 27.58 9.98
C ASN A 64 10.36 26.85 8.96
N ILE A 65 9.81 25.79 8.39
CA ILE A 65 10.48 24.94 7.39
C ILE A 65 9.59 24.88 6.15
N ALA A 66 10.04 25.45 5.04
CA ALA A 66 9.34 25.34 3.77
C ALA A 66 9.68 24.02 3.07
N PHE A 67 8.69 23.36 2.47
CA PHE A 67 8.86 22.13 1.71
C PHE A 67 7.86 22.07 0.55
N ILE A 68 8.06 21.16 -0.40
CA ILE A 68 7.17 20.99 -1.56
C ILE A 68 6.64 19.56 -1.57
N VAL A 69 5.33 19.41 -1.66
CA VAL A 69 4.65 18.11 -1.77
C VAL A 69 4.37 17.82 -3.25
N ARG A 70 4.62 16.56 -3.66
CA ARG A 70 4.40 16.05 -5.02
C ARG A 70 3.81 14.65 -4.95
N ASN A 71 2.52 14.56 -4.63
CA ASN A 71 1.74 13.33 -4.57
C ASN A 71 1.02 13.02 -5.90
N GLY A 72 0.84 14.02 -6.76
CA GLY A 72 0.20 13.92 -8.07
C GLY A 72 1.08 13.25 -9.13
N PRO A 73 0.54 13.06 -10.35
CA PRO A 73 1.27 12.46 -11.45
C PRO A 73 2.52 13.28 -11.80
N ALA A 74 3.63 12.59 -12.02
CA ALA A 74 4.84 13.21 -12.53
C ALA A 74 4.60 13.61 -14.00
N ILE A 75 4.64 14.92 -14.29
CA ILE A 75 4.46 15.46 -15.64
C ILE A 75 5.85 15.71 -16.24
N THR A 76 6.12 15.13 -17.40
CA THR A 76 7.32 15.38 -18.20
C THR A 76 6.90 15.97 -19.54
N VAL A 77 7.38 17.17 -19.83
CA VAL A 77 7.22 17.84 -21.12
C VAL A 77 8.53 17.73 -21.89
N LEU A 78 8.47 17.16 -23.09
CA LEU A 78 9.56 17.08 -24.04
C LEU A 78 9.30 18.06 -25.19
N GLY A 79 10.32 18.79 -25.62
CA GLY A 79 10.24 19.75 -26.72
C GLY A 79 10.40 21.21 -26.28
N LEU A 80 10.36 21.51 -24.98
CA LEU A 80 10.69 22.81 -24.40
C LEU A 80 11.42 22.64 -23.07
N GLN A 81 12.35 23.56 -22.78
CA GLN A 81 13.04 23.65 -21.49
C GLN A 81 12.65 24.94 -20.75
N ASN A 82 12.99 25.03 -19.46
CA ASN A 82 12.82 26.29 -18.73
C ASN A 82 13.70 27.37 -19.38
N ASP A 83 13.14 28.57 -19.53
CA ASP A 83 13.78 29.77 -20.09
C ASP A 83 14.14 29.68 -21.59
N ASP A 84 13.53 28.75 -22.33
CA ASP A 84 13.78 28.60 -23.76
C ASP A 84 13.13 29.75 -24.57
N ILE A 85 13.89 30.37 -25.48
CA ILE A 85 13.40 31.44 -26.36
C ILE A 85 13.09 30.84 -27.73
N VAL A 86 11.83 30.48 -27.94
CA VAL A 86 11.36 29.83 -29.17
C VAL A 86 10.61 30.78 -30.10
N SER A 87 10.78 30.58 -31.40
CA SER A 87 10.08 31.28 -32.48
C SER A 87 9.40 30.23 -33.37
N ASP A 88 8.22 30.55 -33.90
CA ASP A 88 7.38 29.65 -34.73
C ASP A 88 6.76 28.45 -33.98
N VAL A 89 6.50 27.32 -34.66
CA VAL A 89 5.75 26.17 -34.10
C VAL A 89 6.69 25.11 -33.55
N VAL A 90 6.62 24.87 -32.24
CA VAL A 90 7.45 23.87 -31.54
C VAL A 90 6.60 22.63 -31.21
N PRO A 91 6.96 21.43 -31.69
CA PRO A 91 6.24 20.21 -31.34
C PRO A 91 6.52 19.82 -29.88
N LEU A 92 5.47 19.66 -29.09
CA LEU A 92 5.56 19.26 -27.68
C LEU A 92 5.00 17.86 -27.47
N THR A 93 5.72 17.06 -26.70
CA THR A 93 5.23 15.78 -26.18
C THR A 93 5.04 15.91 -24.68
N VAL A 94 3.80 15.81 -24.22
CA VAL A 94 3.48 15.84 -22.79
C VAL A 94 3.18 14.42 -22.33
N THR A 95 3.85 13.99 -21.27
CA THR A 95 3.60 12.71 -20.61
C THR A 95 3.27 12.95 -19.14
N ALA A 96 2.30 12.22 -18.61
CA ALA A 96 1.94 12.25 -17.19
C ALA A 96 1.97 10.81 -16.66
N TYR A 97 2.84 10.54 -15.70
CA TYR A 97 2.95 9.25 -15.04
C TYR A 97 2.38 9.36 -13.63
N GLY A 98 1.17 8.83 -13.43
CA GLY A 98 0.55 8.74 -12.12
C GLY A 98 1.19 7.65 -11.29
N SER A 99 1.69 7.99 -10.10
CA SER A 99 1.90 6.99 -9.03
C SER A 99 0.55 6.61 -8.40
N GLU A 100 -0.46 6.34 -9.24
CA GLU A 100 -1.69 5.76 -8.75
C GLU A 100 -1.33 4.35 -8.29
N ARG A 101 -1.45 4.09 -6.98
CA ARG A 101 -1.50 2.73 -6.46
C ARG A 101 -2.71 2.06 -7.09
N THR A 102 -2.52 1.50 -8.27
CA THR A 102 -3.35 0.40 -8.75
C THR A 102 -2.87 -0.81 -7.97
N ASP A 103 -3.24 -0.87 -6.69
CA ASP A 103 -3.25 -2.11 -5.91
C ASP A 103 -4.40 -2.99 -6.43
N SER A 104 -4.35 -3.26 -7.72
CA SER A 104 -5.08 -4.31 -8.38
C SER A 104 -4.25 -4.74 -9.59
N PHE A 105 -2.97 -5.03 -9.35
CA PHE A 105 -2.34 -6.10 -10.10
C PHE A 105 -3.03 -7.40 -9.67
N VAL A 106 -4.32 -7.54 -10.06
CA VAL A 106 -4.99 -8.82 -10.10
C VAL A 106 -4.27 -9.52 -11.23
N ILE A 107 -3.15 -10.16 -10.90
CA ILE A 107 -2.75 -11.35 -11.62
C ILE A 107 -3.98 -12.22 -11.49
N LYS A 108 -4.85 -12.19 -12.50
CA LYS A 108 -5.79 -13.27 -12.73
C LYS A 108 -4.86 -14.44 -12.89
N ALA A 109 -4.69 -15.17 -11.78
CA ALA A 109 -3.83 -16.32 -11.71
C ALA A 109 -4.06 -17.08 -13.00
N SER A 110 -2.96 -17.42 -13.64
CA SER A 110 -2.85 -18.26 -14.82
C SER A 110 -3.43 -19.65 -14.53
N GLU A 111 -4.71 -19.70 -14.17
CA GLU A 111 -5.53 -20.87 -13.98
C GLU A 111 -6.14 -21.15 -15.36
N THR A 112 -5.30 -21.66 -16.26
CA THR A 112 -5.83 -22.49 -17.34
C THR A 112 -6.74 -23.53 -16.68
N PRO A 113 -8.07 -23.51 -16.90
CA PRO A 113 -8.97 -24.45 -16.27
C PRO A 113 -8.59 -25.85 -16.74
N GLN A 114 -7.94 -26.63 -15.88
CA GLN A 114 -7.49 -27.97 -16.26
C GLN A 114 -8.68 -28.91 -16.14
N ILE A 115 -9.18 -29.38 -17.28
CA ILE A 115 -10.23 -30.40 -17.35
C ILE A 115 -9.68 -31.72 -16.76
N ILE A 116 -10.53 -32.49 -16.09
CA ILE A 116 -10.18 -33.81 -15.51
C ILE A 116 -9.55 -34.68 -16.61
N PRO A 117 -8.36 -35.25 -16.39
CA PRO A 117 -7.69 -36.09 -17.40
C PRO A 117 -8.52 -37.30 -17.83
N ALA A 118 -8.45 -37.67 -19.11
CA ALA A 118 -9.19 -38.81 -19.67
C ALA A 118 -8.91 -40.15 -18.96
N TRP A 119 -7.72 -40.31 -18.36
CA TRP A 119 -7.37 -41.54 -17.64
C TRP A 119 -8.26 -41.76 -16.40
N VAL A 120 -8.75 -40.69 -15.75
CA VAL A 120 -9.66 -40.80 -14.60
C VAL A 120 -10.98 -41.46 -15.02
N TRP A 121 -11.52 -41.06 -16.18
CA TRP A 121 -12.71 -41.66 -16.75
C TRP A 121 -12.48 -43.11 -17.17
N ALA A 122 -11.32 -43.42 -17.74
CA ALA A 122 -10.96 -44.78 -18.10
C ALA A 122 -10.89 -45.68 -16.85
N THR A 123 -10.29 -45.20 -15.75
CA THR A 123 -10.24 -45.93 -14.47
C THR A 123 -11.65 -46.12 -13.88
N LEU A 124 -12.49 -45.09 -13.92
CA LEU A 124 -13.87 -45.17 -13.43
C LEU A 124 -14.68 -46.22 -14.20
N LEU A 125 -14.63 -46.20 -15.54
CA LEU A 125 -15.32 -47.16 -16.39
C LEU A 125 -14.79 -48.59 -16.19
N ALA A 126 -13.47 -48.76 -16.05
CA ALA A 126 -12.87 -50.05 -15.76
C ALA A 126 -13.36 -50.62 -14.43
N PHE A 127 -13.45 -49.79 -13.38
CA PHE A 127 -13.93 -50.22 -12.07
C PHE A 127 -15.40 -50.59 -12.09
N ILE A 128 -16.24 -49.82 -12.79
CA ILE A 128 -17.67 -50.11 -12.98
C ILE A 128 -17.85 -51.42 -13.76
N GLY A 129 -17.14 -51.58 -14.87
CA GLY A 129 -17.20 -52.81 -15.69
C GLY A 129 -16.74 -54.05 -14.93
N TRP A 130 -15.65 -53.93 -14.16
CA TRP A 130 -15.15 -55.00 -13.30
C TRP A 130 -16.17 -55.39 -12.22
N GLY A 131 -16.73 -54.40 -11.52
CA GLY A 131 -17.77 -54.63 -10.51
C GLY A 131 -19.02 -55.29 -11.10
N ALA A 132 -19.48 -54.84 -12.26
CA ALA A 132 -20.61 -55.44 -12.96
C ALA A 132 -20.34 -56.89 -13.38
N TYR A 133 -19.14 -57.19 -13.86
CA TYR A 133 -18.73 -58.56 -14.21
C TYR A 133 -18.80 -59.50 -12.99
N TYR A 134 -18.24 -59.10 -11.85
CA TYR A 134 -18.29 -59.93 -10.63
C TYR A 134 -19.69 -60.04 -10.05
N LEU A 135 -20.48 -58.97 -10.12
CA LEU A 135 -21.88 -58.99 -9.70
C LEU A 135 -22.69 -60.00 -10.55
N ILE A 136 -22.61 -59.92 -11.88
CA ILE A 136 -23.32 -60.83 -12.78
C ILE A 136 -22.86 -62.28 -12.57
N THR A 137 -21.56 -62.52 -12.51
CA THR A 137 -21.03 -63.88 -12.29
C THR A 137 -21.47 -64.47 -10.95
N SER A 138 -21.53 -63.67 -9.88
CA SER A 138 -22.03 -64.11 -8.57
C SER A 138 -23.53 -64.44 -8.56
N LEU A 139 -24.32 -63.75 -9.38
CA LEU A 139 -25.76 -63.98 -9.50
C LEU A 139 -26.08 -65.18 -10.40
N VAL A 140 -25.24 -65.43 -11.42
CA VAL A 140 -25.47 -66.47 -12.44
C VAL A 140 -24.89 -67.82 -12.02
N MET A 141 -23.83 -67.87 -11.22
CA MET A 141 -23.23 -69.13 -10.77
C MET A 141 -23.84 -69.56 -9.42
N PRO A 142 -24.55 -70.71 -9.32
CA PRO A 142 -25.03 -71.20 -8.04
C PRO A 142 -23.85 -71.66 -7.19
N VAL A 143 -23.79 -71.21 -5.94
CA VAL A 143 -22.82 -71.72 -4.96
C VAL A 143 -23.04 -73.24 -4.82
N PRO A 144 -22.04 -74.09 -5.11
CA PRO A 144 -22.20 -75.52 -4.86
C PRO A 144 -22.33 -75.74 -3.34
N ALA A 145 -23.40 -76.41 -2.93
CA ALA A 145 -23.55 -76.84 -1.55
C ALA A 145 -22.46 -77.88 -1.24
N THR A 146 -21.66 -77.62 -0.20
CA THR A 146 -20.81 -78.64 0.45
C THR A 146 -21.68 -79.66 1.18
#